data_AF-A0A915C467-F1
#
_entry.id   AF-A0A915C467-F1
#
_cell.length_a   1.000
_cell.length_b   1.000
_cell.length_c   1.000
_cell.angle_alpha   90.00
_cell.angle_beta   90.00
_cell.angle_gamma   90.00
#
_symmetry.space_group_name_H-M   'P 1'
#
loop_
_entity.id
_entity.type
_entity.pdbx_description
1 polymer ?
#
loop_
_entity_poly.entity_id
_entity_poly.type
_entity_poly.pdbx_seq_one_letter_code
_entity_poly.pdbx_strand_id
1 'polypeptide(L)'
;MPLLAGQQSKFAVLKIDDDSESSSEDEGKRLVANAAKGRIGGSKKGGKGNSGGLVVHVIPPKLKQKGKKAKKLQPQVIDSDGFIVQDADEDFIERKFREDLREALKNSRESASDPTQSPPATAHSSQPPIEESEEASKRDAVELLVSDLDKQASVVMSRAGGPSKAREGHLITLYRTRLLETLVQLTVQTEAAVKAEAEANKYRNRYKRICELLRDAEVNEKAHMTAELEKARNVEAEMGTQIGMLQGELMQARSKIRELENKLKELDKR
;
A
#
# COMPACT_ATOMS: atom_id res chain seq x y z
N MET A 1 8.16 -53.47 -24.98
CA MET A 1 8.22 -52.98 -23.59
C MET A 1 7.91 -51.48 -23.59
N PRO A 2 7.11 -50.99 -22.65
CA PRO A 2 6.17 -49.89 -22.86
C PRO A 2 6.73 -48.51 -22.51
N LEU A 3 6.05 -47.49 -23.06
CA LEU A 3 6.27 -46.06 -22.87
C LEU A 3 6.09 -45.64 -21.40
N LEU A 4 7.07 -44.89 -20.86
CA LEU A 4 6.96 -44.22 -19.57
C LEU A 4 5.86 -43.15 -19.65
N ALA A 5 4.81 -43.34 -18.85
CA ALA A 5 3.74 -42.38 -18.65
C ALA A 5 4.29 -41.11 -17.97
N GLY A 6 4.17 -39.98 -18.67
CA GLY A 6 4.47 -38.65 -18.13
C GLY A 6 3.54 -38.30 -16.96
N GLN A 7 4.13 -37.63 -15.97
CA GLN A 7 3.43 -37.02 -14.85
C GLN A 7 2.27 -36.14 -15.35
N GLN A 8 1.04 -36.58 -15.11
CA GLN A 8 -0.14 -35.75 -15.34
C GLN A 8 -0.24 -34.72 -14.21
N SER A 9 -0.22 -33.45 -14.60
CA SER A 9 -0.41 -32.30 -13.71
C SER A 9 -1.75 -32.39 -12.99
N LYS A 10 -1.74 -32.25 -11.65
CA LYS A 10 -2.95 -32.24 -10.79
C LYS A 10 -3.90 -31.06 -11.05
N PHE A 11 -3.53 -30.15 -11.94
CA PHE A 11 -4.34 -29.00 -12.33
C PHE A 11 -5.21 -29.25 -13.58
N ALA A 12 -5.09 -30.42 -14.23
CA ALA A 12 -5.78 -30.73 -15.49
C ALA A 12 -7.31 -30.99 -15.36
N VAL A 13 -7.88 -30.92 -14.14
CA VAL A 13 -9.31 -31.21 -13.89
C VAL A 13 -10.13 -29.95 -13.60
N LEU A 14 -9.52 -28.76 -13.60
CA LEU A 14 -10.26 -27.51 -13.49
C LEU A 14 -10.84 -27.13 -14.85
N LYS A 15 -12.11 -27.48 -15.07
CA LYS A 15 -12.92 -26.90 -16.14
C LYS A 15 -13.24 -25.46 -15.73
N ILE A 16 -12.75 -24.51 -16.50
CA ILE A 16 -13.16 -23.11 -16.42
C ILE A 16 -14.27 -22.98 -17.44
N ASP A 17 -15.51 -22.87 -16.96
CA ASP A 17 -16.64 -22.53 -17.82
C ASP A 17 -16.57 -21.01 -18.08
N ASP A 18 -16.35 -20.65 -19.35
CA ASP A 18 -16.29 -19.27 -19.85
C ASP A 18 -17.70 -18.82 -20.22
N ASP A 19 -18.42 -18.24 -19.25
CA ASP A 19 -19.79 -17.71 -19.40
C ASP A 19 -19.85 -16.36 -20.15
N SER A 20 -19.02 -16.22 -21.19
CA SER A 20 -19.04 -15.05 -22.07
C SER A 20 -19.95 -15.31 -23.29
N GLU A 21 -21.25 -15.55 -23.06
CA GLU A 21 -22.22 -15.50 -24.15
C GLU A 21 -22.46 -14.05 -24.60
N SER A 22 -21.87 -13.75 -25.76
CA SER A 22 -22.06 -12.54 -26.54
C SER A 22 -23.49 -12.51 -27.11
N SER A 23 -24.25 -11.51 -26.69
CA SER A 23 -25.43 -11.03 -27.42
C SER A 23 -24.98 -10.35 -28.70
N SER A 24 -25.42 -10.92 -29.83
CA SER A 24 -25.25 -10.45 -31.20
C SER A 24 -25.83 -9.07 -31.43
N GLU A 25 -25.11 -8.21 -32.15
CA GLU A 25 -25.62 -7.52 -33.34
C GLU A 25 -24.48 -6.87 -34.14
N ASP A 26 -24.40 -7.30 -35.40
CA ASP A 26 -24.17 -6.47 -36.59
C ASP A 26 -22.76 -6.02 -37.02
N GLU A 27 -22.68 -5.81 -38.33
CA GLU A 27 -21.60 -6.03 -39.29
C GLU A 27 -20.25 -5.29 -39.17
N GLY A 28 -19.22 -5.89 -39.80
CA GLY A 28 -18.55 -5.15 -40.88
C GLY A 28 -17.03 -4.94 -40.82
N LYS A 29 -16.29 -5.86 -41.46
CA LYS A 29 -15.12 -5.62 -42.33
C LYS A 29 -13.84 -4.94 -41.76
N ARG A 30 -12.81 -5.79 -41.67
CA ARG A 30 -11.56 -5.77 -42.49
C ARG A 30 -10.56 -4.60 -42.30
N LEU A 31 -9.32 -4.95 -41.87
CA LEU A 31 -8.01 -4.73 -42.54
C LEU A 31 -6.84 -4.31 -41.61
N VAL A 32 -5.86 -5.22 -41.51
CA VAL A 32 -4.38 -5.12 -41.58
C VAL A 32 -3.60 -3.85 -41.13
N ALA A 33 -2.54 -4.16 -40.35
CA ALA A 33 -1.12 -3.84 -40.58
C ALA A 33 -0.46 -2.59 -39.95
N ASN A 34 0.53 -2.91 -39.10
CA ASN A 34 1.94 -2.51 -39.10
C ASN A 34 2.41 -1.04 -38.90
N ALA A 35 3.37 -0.96 -37.96
CA ALA A 35 4.65 -0.24 -38.05
C ALA A 35 4.59 1.30 -38.03
N ALA A 36 5.61 2.06 -37.63
CA ALA A 36 6.84 1.92 -36.85
C ALA A 36 7.44 3.34 -36.84
N LYS A 37 8.34 3.64 -35.87
CA LYS A 37 9.42 4.65 -35.95
C LYS A 37 8.99 6.12 -36.24
N GLY A 38 9.24 7.09 -35.37
CA GLY A 38 10.49 7.38 -34.67
C GLY A 38 11.15 8.65 -35.24
N ARG A 39 11.69 9.52 -34.37
CA ARG A 39 12.83 10.45 -34.59
C ARG A 39 12.92 11.40 -33.38
N ILE A 40 13.91 11.25 -32.50
CA ILE A 40 15.28 11.79 -32.56
C ILE A 40 15.34 13.31 -32.38
N GLY A 41 16.02 13.72 -31.31
CA GLY A 41 17.06 14.76 -31.38
C GLY A 41 16.79 16.01 -30.52
N GLY A 42 17.72 16.34 -29.61
CA GLY A 42 17.75 17.68 -29.01
C GLY A 42 18.52 17.85 -27.71
N SER A 43 19.83 17.61 -27.73
CA SER A 43 20.82 17.85 -26.67
C SER A 43 21.00 19.34 -26.26
N LYS A 44 21.23 19.63 -24.96
CA LYS A 44 22.48 20.25 -24.40
C LYS A 44 22.33 20.87 -22.98
N LYS A 45 23.34 20.55 -22.13
CA LYS A 45 24.13 21.37 -21.15
C LYS A 45 23.43 22.56 -20.45
N GLY A 46 23.59 22.84 -19.15
CA GLY A 46 24.47 22.35 -18.08
C GLY A 46 24.52 23.41 -16.95
N GLY A 47 25.16 23.11 -15.81
CA GLY A 47 25.70 24.16 -14.91
C GLY A 47 25.30 24.13 -13.43
N LYS A 48 26.19 23.53 -12.62
CA LYS A 48 26.53 23.72 -11.18
C LYS A 48 25.87 24.85 -10.35
N GLY A 49 25.60 24.53 -9.07
CA GLY A 49 25.62 25.50 -7.96
C GLY A 49 25.26 24.89 -6.59
N ASN A 50 26.25 24.75 -5.70
CA ASN A 50 26.14 24.34 -4.30
C ASN A 50 25.31 25.34 -3.46
N SER A 51 24.58 24.85 -2.45
CA SER A 51 24.72 25.27 -1.04
C SER A 51 23.71 24.56 -0.14
N GLY A 52 24.19 23.98 0.95
CA GLY A 52 23.35 23.45 2.02
C GLY A 52 22.73 24.57 2.86
N GLY A 53 21.60 24.26 3.48
CA GLY A 53 20.97 25.11 4.49
C GLY A 53 19.55 24.65 4.79
N LEU A 54 19.35 24.09 5.99
CA LEU A 54 18.03 23.84 6.57
C LEU A 54 17.32 25.20 6.73
N VAL A 55 16.24 25.46 5.99
CA VAL A 55 15.49 26.72 6.13
C VAL A 55 14.29 26.48 7.05
N VAL A 56 14.49 26.74 8.34
CA VAL A 56 13.41 26.83 9.33
C VAL A 56 12.87 28.26 9.31
N HIS A 57 11.74 28.49 8.66
CA HIS A 57 11.03 29.75 8.77
C HIS A 57 10.13 29.74 10.01
N VAL A 58 10.59 30.38 11.09
CA VAL A 58 9.68 30.83 12.16
C VAL A 58 8.98 32.09 11.67
N ILE A 59 7.70 31.98 11.33
CA ILE A 59 6.87 33.11 10.91
C ILE A 59 6.11 33.66 12.12
N PRO A 60 6.31 34.93 12.51
CA PRO A 60 5.50 35.59 13.54
C PRO A 60 4.08 35.87 12.99
N PRO A 61 3.03 35.79 13.83
CA PRO A 61 1.66 35.95 13.37
C PRO A 61 1.43 37.41 12.98
N LYS A 62 1.18 37.68 11.70
CA LYS A 62 0.82 39.02 11.23
C LYS A 62 -0.67 39.14 10.93
N LEU A 63 -1.19 40.23 11.46
CA LEU A 63 -2.53 40.77 11.35
C LEU A 63 -3.06 40.83 9.91
N LYS A 64 -4.37 40.61 9.81
CA LYS A 64 -5.22 40.83 8.64
C LYS A 64 -5.07 42.26 8.11
N GLN A 65 -4.75 42.45 6.83
CA GLN A 65 -5.25 43.58 6.04
C GLN A 65 -5.43 43.23 4.55
N LYS A 66 -6.41 43.91 3.97
CA LYS A 66 -7.13 43.65 2.72
C LYS A 66 -6.31 43.95 1.46
N GLY A 67 -6.54 43.11 0.44
CA GLY A 67 -6.66 43.54 -0.95
C GLY A 67 -5.40 43.45 -1.81
N LYS A 68 -5.37 42.47 -2.72
CA LYS A 68 -5.06 42.61 -4.16
C LYS A 68 -5.09 41.23 -4.84
N LYS A 69 -5.54 41.22 -6.09
CA LYS A 69 -5.86 40.06 -6.93
C LYS A 69 -4.61 39.24 -7.28
N ALA A 70 -4.67 37.90 -7.23
CA ALA A 70 -4.29 36.97 -8.31
C ALA A 70 -4.19 35.50 -7.85
N LYS A 71 -4.54 34.61 -8.80
CA LYS A 71 -4.30 33.16 -8.93
C LYS A 71 -5.08 32.21 -8.02
N LYS A 72 -5.92 31.41 -8.69
CA LYS A 72 -6.63 30.22 -8.16
C LYS A 72 -5.64 29.36 -7.37
N LEU A 73 -5.80 29.35 -6.05
CA LEU A 73 -5.28 28.32 -5.16
C LEU A 73 -6.23 27.12 -5.24
N GLN A 74 -5.67 25.95 -5.47
CA GLN A 74 -6.36 24.67 -5.33
C GLN A 74 -6.87 24.50 -3.87
N PRO A 75 -7.94 23.71 -3.65
CA PRO A 75 -8.54 23.58 -2.32
C PRO A 75 -7.53 22.97 -1.33
N GLN A 76 -7.16 23.72 -0.30
CA GLN A 76 -6.46 23.18 0.86
C GLN A 76 -7.44 22.32 1.66
N VAL A 77 -7.18 21.02 1.71
CA VAL A 77 -7.85 20.10 2.63
C VAL A 77 -7.13 20.20 3.97
N ILE A 78 -7.87 20.57 5.02
CA ILE A 78 -7.39 20.67 6.40
C ILE A 78 -7.95 19.45 7.12
N ASP A 79 -7.07 18.57 7.62
CA ASP A 79 -7.49 17.46 8.48
C ASP A 79 -7.94 17.96 9.86
N SER A 80 -8.80 17.18 10.52
CA SER A 80 -9.43 17.50 11.81
C SER A 80 -8.47 17.77 12.98
N ASP A 81 -7.16 17.56 12.79
CA ASP A 81 -6.10 17.86 13.76
C ASP A 81 -5.31 19.16 13.45
N GLY A 82 -5.73 19.93 12.42
CA GLY A 82 -5.15 21.25 12.12
C GLY A 82 -3.83 21.23 11.33
N PHE A 83 -3.46 20.09 10.75
CA PHE A 83 -2.28 19.98 9.87
C PHE A 83 -2.67 20.19 8.40
N ILE A 84 -1.85 20.96 7.67
CA ILE A 84 -1.99 21.17 6.22
C ILE A 84 -1.16 20.09 5.54
N VAL A 85 -1.82 19.14 4.89
CA VAL A 85 -1.16 18.20 3.97
C VAL A 85 -1.02 18.92 2.64
N GLN A 86 0.18 19.43 2.35
CA GLN A 86 0.53 19.79 0.98
C GLN A 86 0.91 18.49 0.27
N ASP A 87 0.18 18.16 -0.80
CA ASP A 87 0.58 17.13 -1.73
C ASP A 87 2.02 17.44 -2.16
N ALA A 88 2.95 16.57 -1.77
CA ALA A 88 4.33 16.71 -2.18
C ALA A 88 4.38 16.53 -3.69
N ASP A 89 5.01 17.50 -4.37
CA ASP A 89 5.12 17.60 -5.83
C ASP A 89 5.39 16.21 -6.44
N GLU A 90 4.40 15.65 -7.15
CA GLU A 90 4.46 14.27 -7.68
C GLU A 90 5.70 14.08 -8.56
N ASP A 91 6.12 15.13 -9.26
CA ASP A 91 7.32 15.17 -10.08
C ASP A 91 8.61 15.05 -9.26
N PHE A 92 8.63 15.54 -8.01
CA PHE A 92 9.75 15.38 -7.11
C PHE A 92 9.82 13.95 -6.55
N ILE A 93 8.67 13.38 -6.19
CA ILE A 93 8.59 12.01 -5.67
C ILE A 93 9.04 11.00 -6.74
N GLU A 94 8.50 11.11 -7.96
CA GLU A 94 8.84 10.25 -9.09
C GLU A 94 10.33 10.36 -9.45
N ARG A 95 10.89 11.58 -9.41
CA ARG A 95 12.31 11.80 -9.71
C ARG A 95 13.23 11.22 -8.64
N LYS A 96 12.86 11.35 -7.37
CA LYS A 96 13.59 10.75 -6.25
C LYS A 96 13.53 9.23 -6.32
N PHE A 97 12.36 8.65 -6.60
CA PHE A 97 12.21 7.20 -6.74
C PHE A 97 13.10 6.63 -7.87
N ARG A 98 13.18 7.33 -9.01
CA ARG A 98 14.07 6.94 -10.11
C ARG A 98 15.55 7.07 -9.77
N GLU A 99 15.91 8.03 -8.94
CA GLU A 99 17.28 8.23 -8.46
C GLU A 99 17.68 7.13 -7.47
N ASP A 100 16.83 6.87 -6.47
CA ASP A 100 17.02 5.79 -5.48
C ASP A 100 17.11 4.42 -6.17
N LEU A 101 16.28 4.15 -7.19
CA LEU A 101 16.34 2.92 -7.97
C LEU A 101 17.66 2.80 -8.76
N ARG A 102 18.16 3.90 -9.32
CA ARG A 102 19.42 3.91 -10.05
C ARG A 102 20.60 3.71 -9.12
N GLU A 103 20.56 4.31 -7.93
CA GLU A 103 21.56 4.15 -6.89
C GLU A 103 21.58 2.71 -6.35
N ALA A 104 20.42 2.11 -6.08
CA ALA A 104 20.31 0.71 -5.65
C ALA A 104 20.87 -0.25 -6.71
N LEU A 105 20.58 -0.04 -8.00
CA LEU A 105 21.12 -0.84 -9.09
C LEU A 105 22.65 -0.67 -9.25
N LYS A 106 23.16 0.54 -9.02
CA LYS A 106 24.60 0.82 -9.03
C LYS A 106 25.29 0.12 -7.85
N ASN A 107 24.75 0.25 -6.64
CA ASN A 107 25.27 -0.39 -5.43
C ASN A 107 25.23 -1.92 -5.54
N SER A 108 24.18 -2.48 -6.15
CA SER A 108 24.09 -3.92 -6.43
C SER A 108 25.16 -4.38 -7.42
N ARG A 109 25.47 -3.57 -8.44
CA ARG A 109 26.50 -3.89 -9.43
C ARG A 109 27.91 -3.76 -8.86
N GLU A 110 28.14 -2.78 -8.00
CA GLU A 110 29.41 -2.60 -7.28
C GLU A 110 29.64 -3.72 -6.25
N SER A 111 28.57 -4.14 -5.55
CA SER A 111 28.60 -5.31 -4.65
C SER A 111 28.80 -6.64 -5.37
N ALA A 112 28.53 -6.70 -6.68
CA ALA A 112 28.73 -7.89 -7.50
C ALA A 112 30.13 -7.94 -8.17
N SER A 113 30.90 -6.85 -8.14
CA SER A 113 32.22 -6.76 -8.78
C SER A 113 33.42 -6.92 -7.84
N ASP A 114 33.19 -7.11 -6.55
CA ASP A 114 34.25 -7.34 -5.57
C ASP A 114 34.18 -8.80 -5.06
N PRO A 115 34.99 -9.74 -5.58
CA PRO A 115 34.90 -11.16 -5.23
C PRO A 115 35.48 -11.49 -3.84
N THR A 116 35.66 -10.52 -2.96
CA THR A 116 36.33 -10.69 -1.66
C THR A 116 35.65 -9.99 -0.48
N GLN A 117 34.32 -9.89 -0.46
CA GLN A 117 33.61 -9.53 0.78
C GLN A 117 32.37 -10.39 1.03
N SER A 118 32.43 -11.13 2.14
CA SER A 118 31.30 -11.72 2.87
C SER A 118 30.19 -10.68 3.13
N PRO A 119 28.91 -11.10 3.27
CA PRO A 119 27.76 -10.20 3.23
C PRO A 119 27.83 -9.13 4.34
N PRO A 120 27.50 -7.86 4.04
CA PRO A 120 27.43 -6.83 5.07
C PRO A 120 26.20 -7.10 5.94
N ALA A 121 26.47 -7.25 7.23
CA ALA A 121 25.46 -7.22 8.27
C ALA A 121 24.64 -5.93 8.17
N THR A 122 23.33 -6.13 8.28
CA THR A 122 22.26 -5.14 8.36
C THR A 122 22.64 -3.97 9.27
N ALA A 123 22.65 -2.75 8.73
CA ALA A 123 22.85 -1.54 9.50
C ALA A 123 21.63 -1.23 10.38
N HIS A 124 21.95 -0.89 11.62
CA HIS A 124 21.12 -0.49 12.74
C HIS A 124 19.91 0.39 12.40
N SER A 125 18.72 -0.06 12.82
CA SER A 125 17.59 0.80 13.15
C SER A 125 17.47 0.84 14.67
N SER A 126 17.53 2.05 15.20
CA SER A 126 17.43 2.38 16.62
C SER A 126 16.04 2.06 17.18
N GLN A 127 15.98 1.07 18.07
CA GLN A 127 14.89 0.86 19.02
C GLN A 127 15.48 0.63 20.43
N PRO A 128 14.77 1.05 21.49
CA PRO A 128 15.32 1.08 22.85
C PRO A 128 15.53 -0.35 23.38
N PRO A 129 16.51 -0.56 24.27
CA PRO A 129 16.72 -1.84 24.91
C PRO A 129 15.64 -2.08 25.96
N ILE A 130 15.54 -3.34 26.39
CA ILE A 130 14.78 -3.90 27.52
C ILE A 130 13.60 -4.74 27.03
N GLU A 131 13.87 -6.02 26.79
CA GLU A 131 13.00 -7.15 27.20
C GLU A 131 13.66 -8.54 26.96
N GLU A 132 14.84 -8.63 26.32
CA GLU A 132 15.59 -9.90 26.24
C GLU A 132 16.24 -10.35 27.57
N SER A 133 16.25 -9.50 28.61
CA SER A 133 16.91 -9.81 29.88
C SER A 133 16.12 -10.78 30.78
N GLU A 134 14.83 -10.99 30.55
CA GLU A 134 14.03 -11.85 31.43
C GLU A 134 14.07 -13.33 31.06
N GLU A 135 14.06 -13.68 29.77
CA GLU A 135 13.98 -15.08 29.35
C GLU A 135 15.34 -15.80 29.42
N ALA A 136 16.43 -15.12 29.10
CA ALA A 136 17.78 -15.61 29.38
C ALA A 136 18.00 -15.78 30.89
N SER A 137 17.50 -14.85 31.70
CA SER A 137 17.54 -14.95 33.16
C SER A 137 16.67 -16.10 33.71
N LYS A 138 15.54 -16.41 33.07
CA LYS A 138 14.68 -17.55 33.43
C LYS A 138 15.33 -18.90 33.09
N ARG A 139 16.02 -19.04 31.95
CA ARG A 139 16.79 -20.25 31.63
C ARG A 139 17.90 -20.48 32.66
N ASP A 140 18.64 -19.43 33.01
CA ASP A 140 19.72 -19.47 34.00
C ASP A 140 19.17 -19.81 35.40
N ALA A 141 18.01 -19.26 35.78
CA ALA A 141 17.34 -19.57 37.04
C ALA A 141 16.88 -21.04 37.15
N VAL A 142 16.42 -21.63 36.03
CA VAL A 142 16.04 -23.05 36.00
C VAL A 142 17.28 -23.94 36.12
N GLU A 143 18.36 -23.63 35.43
CA GLU A 143 19.63 -24.36 35.58
C GLU A 143 20.21 -24.24 37.00
N LEU A 144 20.05 -23.07 37.63
CA LEU A 144 20.46 -22.82 39.02
C LEU A 144 19.65 -23.67 40.01
N LEU A 145 18.33 -23.71 39.85
CA LEU A 145 17.41 -24.51 40.68
C LEU A 145 17.71 -26.00 40.55
N VAL A 146 17.94 -26.48 39.32
CA VAL A 146 18.29 -27.89 39.10
C VAL A 146 19.64 -28.21 39.74
N SER A 147 20.62 -27.30 39.64
CA SER A 147 21.92 -27.47 40.30
C SER A 147 21.83 -27.50 41.82
N ASP A 148 20.93 -26.73 42.43
CA ASP A 148 20.69 -26.77 43.88
C ASP A 148 19.96 -28.06 44.32
N LEU A 149 19.02 -28.55 43.52
CA LEU A 149 18.39 -29.86 43.75
C LEU A 149 19.42 -30.99 43.66
N ASP A 150 20.40 -30.91 42.75
CA ASP A 150 21.46 -31.91 42.65
C ASP A 150 22.46 -31.87 43.81
N LYS A 151 22.76 -30.69 44.36
CA LYS A 151 23.52 -30.59 45.61
C LYS A 151 22.77 -31.30 46.74
N GLN A 152 21.47 -31.08 46.86
CA GLN A 152 20.64 -31.74 47.88
C GLN A 152 20.56 -33.26 47.64
N ALA A 153 20.37 -33.70 46.39
CA ALA A 153 20.32 -35.12 46.03
C ALA A 153 21.66 -35.82 46.30
N SER A 154 22.78 -35.18 45.98
CA SER A 154 24.14 -35.68 46.26
C SER A 154 24.37 -35.87 47.77
N VAL A 155 23.91 -34.93 48.61
CA VAL A 155 23.98 -35.04 50.07
C VAL A 155 23.19 -36.26 50.58
N VAL A 156 21.98 -36.49 50.07
CA VAL A 156 21.15 -37.66 50.42
C VAL A 156 21.79 -38.96 49.91
N MET A 157 22.38 -38.93 48.72
CA MET A 157 23.09 -40.06 48.10
C MET A 157 24.41 -40.39 48.80
N SER A 158 25.03 -39.47 49.54
CA SER A 158 26.23 -39.76 50.33
C SER A 158 25.93 -40.57 51.62
N ARG A 159 24.68 -40.60 52.10
CA ARG A 159 24.30 -41.08 53.44
C ARG A 159 23.88 -42.57 53.55
N ALA A 160 23.73 -43.29 52.44
CA ALA A 160 23.27 -44.69 52.44
C ALA A 160 24.08 -45.56 51.45
N GLY A 161 25.14 -46.26 51.87
CA GLY A 161 26.07 -46.91 50.92
C GLY A 161 25.51 -48.12 50.16
N GLY A 162 25.83 -48.27 48.86
CA GLY A 162 25.60 -49.49 48.08
C GLY A 162 25.81 -49.36 46.55
N PRO A 163 26.08 -50.46 45.82
CA PRO A 163 26.32 -50.46 44.36
C PRO A 163 25.10 -50.05 43.51
N SER A 164 23.89 -50.07 44.09
CA SER A 164 22.66 -49.55 43.45
C SER A 164 22.75 -48.05 43.11
N LYS A 165 23.53 -47.28 43.91
CA LYS A 165 23.63 -45.82 43.77
C LYS A 165 24.32 -45.33 42.52
N ALA A 166 25.29 -46.07 42.00
CA ALA A 166 25.98 -45.66 40.77
C ALA A 166 25.02 -45.72 39.56
N ARG A 167 24.16 -46.74 39.54
CA ARG A 167 23.15 -46.93 38.49
C ARG A 167 22.01 -45.92 38.62
N GLU A 168 21.53 -45.68 39.83
CA GLU A 168 20.52 -44.66 40.12
C GLU A 168 21.04 -43.25 39.81
N GLY A 169 22.28 -42.92 40.19
CA GLY A 169 22.89 -41.63 39.87
C GLY A 169 23.04 -41.41 38.37
N HIS A 170 23.47 -42.43 37.62
CA HIS A 170 23.54 -42.35 36.16
C HIS A 170 22.15 -42.12 35.53
N LEU A 171 21.13 -42.81 36.03
CA LEU A 171 19.75 -42.66 35.55
C LEU A 171 19.19 -41.26 35.85
N ILE A 172 19.47 -40.71 37.04
CA ILE A 172 19.10 -39.35 37.44
C ILE A 172 19.75 -38.34 36.49
N THR A 173 21.06 -38.46 36.22
CA THR A 173 21.76 -37.59 35.27
C THR A 173 21.13 -37.63 33.89
N LEU A 174 20.79 -38.82 33.39
CA LEU A 174 20.17 -38.98 32.06
C LEU A 174 18.80 -38.32 31.98
N TYR A 175 17.94 -38.49 33.00
CA TYR A 175 16.64 -37.80 33.05
C TYR A 175 16.80 -36.28 33.18
N ARG A 176 17.79 -35.81 33.95
CA ARG A 176 18.08 -34.38 34.10
C ARG A 176 18.49 -33.77 32.76
N THR A 177 19.46 -34.36 32.07
CA THR A 177 19.91 -33.87 30.76
C THR A 177 18.75 -33.82 29.79
N ARG A 178 17.91 -34.86 29.76
CA ARG A 178 16.73 -34.89 28.88
C ARG A 178 15.69 -33.84 29.24
N LEU A 179 15.48 -33.56 30.52
CA LEU A 179 14.56 -32.52 30.98
C LEU A 179 15.06 -31.13 30.56
N LEU A 180 16.34 -30.82 30.77
CA LEU A 180 16.95 -29.56 30.37
C LEU A 180 16.90 -29.38 28.84
N GLU A 181 17.23 -30.42 28.08
CA GLU A 181 17.14 -30.40 26.62
C GLU A 181 15.71 -30.09 26.15
N THR A 182 14.71 -30.74 26.77
CA THR A 182 13.29 -30.51 26.45
C THR A 182 12.86 -29.07 26.79
N LEU A 183 13.34 -28.52 27.91
CA LEU A 183 13.04 -27.15 28.30
C LEU A 183 13.65 -26.14 27.34
N VAL A 184 14.91 -26.33 26.94
CA VAL A 184 15.56 -25.48 25.93
C VAL A 184 14.79 -25.51 24.62
N GLN A 185 14.40 -26.70 24.16
CA GLN A 185 13.58 -26.86 22.95
C GLN A 185 12.23 -26.14 23.07
N LEU A 186 11.53 -26.28 24.20
CA LEU A 186 10.25 -25.62 24.43
C LEU A 186 10.39 -24.09 24.40
N THR A 187 11.43 -23.54 25.01
CA THR A 187 11.66 -22.09 25.00
C THR A 187 11.97 -21.61 23.57
N VAL A 188 12.81 -22.31 22.81
CA VAL A 188 13.08 -21.97 21.40
C VAL A 188 11.80 -22.01 20.57
N GLN A 189 10.95 -23.03 20.76
CA GLN A 189 9.66 -23.13 20.07
C GLN A 189 8.69 -22.01 20.46
N THR A 190 8.68 -21.62 21.73
CA THR A 190 7.83 -20.53 22.23
C THR A 190 8.27 -19.20 21.64
N GLU A 191 9.58 -18.89 21.66
CA GLU A 191 10.14 -17.70 21.01
C GLU A 191 9.81 -17.66 19.51
N ALA A 192 9.93 -18.80 18.81
CA ALA A 192 9.59 -18.90 17.40
C ALA A 192 8.09 -18.69 17.14
N ALA A 193 7.22 -19.23 18.00
CA ALA A 193 5.78 -19.05 17.91
C ALA A 193 5.38 -17.59 18.14
N VAL A 194 5.95 -16.91 19.13
CA VAL A 194 5.71 -15.48 19.40
C VAL A 194 6.17 -14.63 18.21
N LYS A 195 7.33 -14.91 17.63
CA LYS A 195 7.82 -14.21 16.43
C LYS A 195 6.87 -14.41 15.23
N ALA A 196 6.43 -15.65 15.00
CA ALA A 196 5.49 -15.96 13.93
C ALA A 196 4.11 -15.29 14.13
N GLU A 197 3.62 -15.24 15.38
CA GLU A 197 2.37 -14.55 15.73
C GLU A 197 2.48 -13.03 15.50
N ALA A 198 3.61 -12.42 15.88
CA ALA A 198 3.86 -11.01 15.63
C ALA A 198 3.87 -10.69 14.13
N GLU A 199 4.47 -11.55 13.30
CA GLU A 199 4.44 -11.41 11.84
C GLU A 199 3.03 -11.58 11.27
N ALA A 200 2.30 -12.60 11.69
CA ALA A 200 0.91 -12.81 11.29
C ALA A 200 0.04 -11.59 11.61
N ASN A 201 0.23 -10.98 12.79
CA ASN A 201 -0.46 -9.76 13.18
C ASN A 201 -0.10 -8.55 12.30
N LYS A 202 1.16 -8.42 11.86
CA LYS A 202 1.56 -7.39 10.87
C LYS A 202 0.79 -7.55 9.56
N TYR A 203 0.63 -8.77 9.06
CA TYR A 203 -0.13 -9.03 7.83
C TYR A 203 -1.63 -8.80 8.02
N ARG A 204 -2.20 -9.24 9.15
CA ARG A 204 -3.61 -9.01 9.50
C ARG A 204 -3.94 -7.51 9.56
N ASN A 205 -3.07 -6.72 10.18
CA ASN A 205 -3.26 -5.26 10.27
C ASN A 205 -3.13 -4.57 8.92
N ARG A 206 -2.15 -4.99 8.09
CA ARG A 206 -2.02 -4.50 6.71
C ARG A 206 -3.26 -4.81 5.88
N TYR A 207 -3.78 -6.04 5.97
CA TYR A 207 -5.00 -6.44 5.28
C TYR A 207 -6.19 -5.59 5.72
N LYS A 208 -6.40 -5.42 7.04
CA LYS A 208 -7.46 -4.57 7.58
C LYS A 208 -7.40 -3.15 7.04
N ARG A 209 -6.20 -2.56 7.02
CA ARG A 209 -5.98 -1.21 6.47
C ARG A 209 -6.28 -1.11 4.98
N ILE A 210 -5.90 -2.11 4.19
CA ILE A 210 -6.23 -2.15 2.75
C ILE A 210 -7.75 -2.21 2.56
N CYS A 211 -8.45 -3.04 3.33
CA CYS A 211 -9.92 -3.10 3.25
C CYS A 211 -10.60 -1.79 3.63
N GLU A 212 -10.07 -1.07 4.63
CA GLU A 212 -10.56 0.26 5.02
C GLU A 212 -10.33 1.28 3.89
N LEU A 213 -9.11 1.35 3.35
CA LEU A 213 -8.78 2.25 2.23
C LEU A 213 -9.64 1.99 0.99
N LEU A 214 -9.88 0.72 0.64
CA LEU A 214 -10.73 0.37 -0.50
C LEU A 214 -12.18 0.79 -0.26
N ARG A 215 -12.70 0.61 0.95
CA ARG A 215 -14.04 1.05 1.31
C ARG A 215 -14.17 2.57 1.24
N ASP A 216 -13.19 3.30 1.78
CA ASP A 216 -13.19 4.77 1.78
C ASP A 216 -13.10 5.30 0.36
N ALA A 217 -12.24 4.71 -0.48
CA ALA A 217 -12.13 5.06 -1.89
C ALA A 217 -13.46 4.84 -2.64
N GLU A 218 -14.11 3.69 -2.45
CA GLU A 218 -15.39 3.36 -3.07
C GLU A 218 -16.50 4.34 -2.64
N VAL A 219 -16.58 4.66 -1.35
CA VAL A 219 -17.57 5.61 -0.82
C VAL A 219 -17.32 7.01 -1.35
N ASN A 220 -16.06 7.46 -1.36
CA ASN A 220 -15.69 8.79 -1.86
C ASN A 220 -15.95 8.94 -3.35
N GLU A 221 -15.61 7.93 -4.17
CA GLU A 221 -15.89 7.94 -5.60
C GLU A 221 -17.40 7.98 -5.87
N LYS A 222 -18.20 7.16 -5.16
CA LYS A 222 -19.67 7.18 -5.28
C LYS A 222 -20.25 8.53 -4.89
N ALA A 223 -19.75 9.15 -3.82
CA ALA A 223 -20.20 10.48 -3.40
C ALA A 223 -19.85 11.54 -4.45
N HIS A 224 -18.63 11.50 -5.00
CA HIS A 224 -18.20 12.39 -6.06
C HIS A 224 -19.07 12.25 -7.32
N MET A 225 -19.26 11.03 -7.80
CA MET A 225 -20.11 10.73 -8.96
C MET A 225 -21.55 11.17 -8.76
N THR A 226 -22.11 10.98 -7.55
CA THR A 226 -23.46 11.43 -7.21
C THR A 226 -23.58 12.96 -7.28
N ALA A 227 -22.58 13.68 -6.75
CA ALA A 227 -22.55 15.13 -6.80
C ALA A 227 -22.39 15.68 -8.23
N GLU A 228 -21.60 15.02 -9.08
CA GLU A 228 -21.48 15.39 -10.49
C GLU A 228 -22.77 15.13 -11.27
N LEU A 229 -23.43 14.00 -10.99
CA LEU A 229 -24.72 13.66 -11.58
C LEU A 229 -25.80 14.69 -11.20
N GLU A 230 -25.84 15.11 -9.93
CA GLU A 230 -26.76 16.16 -9.48
C GLU A 230 -26.50 17.50 -10.18
N LYS A 231 -25.23 17.89 -10.34
CA LYS A 231 -24.86 19.09 -11.12
C LYS A 231 -25.32 18.98 -12.58
N ALA A 232 -25.12 17.81 -13.22
CA ALA A 232 -25.54 17.59 -14.59
C ALA A 232 -27.07 17.68 -14.74
N ARG A 233 -27.82 17.09 -13.81
CA ARG A 233 -29.30 17.20 -13.77
C ARG A 233 -29.77 18.64 -13.59
N ASN A 234 -29.08 19.44 -12.76
CA ASN A 234 -29.42 20.85 -12.59
C ASN A 234 -29.19 21.65 -13.89
N VAL A 235 -28.06 21.43 -14.56
CA VAL A 235 -27.78 22.06 -15.86
C VAL A 235 -28.79 21.61 -16.93
N GLU A 236 -29.16 20.33 -16.95
CA GLU A 236 -30.21 19.81 -17.83
C GLU A 236 -31.56 20.50 -17.59
N ALA A 237 -31.96 20.65 -16.32
CA ALA A 237 -33.18 21.35 -15.95
C ALA A 237 -33.14 22.83 -16.38
N GLU A 238 -32.04 23.54 -16.12
CA GLU A 238 -31.84 24.92 -16.54
C GLU A 238 -31.93 25.08 -18.06
N MET A 239 -31.24 24.22 -18.82
CA MET A 239 -31.34 24.20 -20.28
C MET A 239 -32.76 23.90 -20.76
N GLY A 240 -33.45 22.95 -20.12
CA GLY A 240 -34.85 22.64 -20.40
C GLY A 240 -35.75 23.87 -20.23
N THR A 241 -35.55 24.65 -19.17
CA THR A 241 -36.30 25.90 -18.98
C THR A 241 -36.01 26.93 -20.07
N GLN A 242 -34.75 27.10 -20.48
CA GLN A 242 -34.37 28.02 -21.55
C GLN A 242 -34.96 27.61 -22.89
N ILE A 243 -34.94 26.32 -23.22
CA ILE A 243 -35.57 25.78 -24.42
C ILE A 243 -37.07 26.08 -24.41
N GLY A 244 -37.75 25.85 -23.28
CA GLY A 244 -39.17 26.16 -23.13
C GLY A 244 -39.49 27.64 -23.33
N MET A 245 -38.69 28.54 -22.76
CA MET A 245 -38.84 29.98 -22.95
C MET A 245 -38.64 30.39 -24.41
N LEU A 246 -37.56 29.94 -25.05
CA LEU A 246 -37.26 30.24 -26.46
C LEU A 246 -38.33 29.70 -27.41
N GLN A 247 -38.88 28.52 -27.15
CA GLN A 247 -40.02 27.99 -27.92
C GLN A 247 -41.26 28.88 -27.78
N GLY A 248 -41.53 29.39 -26.57
CA GLY A 248 -42.60 30.35 -26.32
C GLY A 248 -42.41 31.67 -27.08
N GLU A 249 -41.22 32.27 -27.00
CA GLU A 249 -40.86 33.49 -27.73
C GLU A 249 -40.98 33.31 -29.24
N LEU A 250 -40.49 32.18 -29.77
CA LEU A 250 -40.58 31.84 -31.19
C LEU A 250 -42.04 31.69 -31.64
N MET A 251 -42.91 31.10 -30.81
CA MET A 251 -44.34 31.02 -31.10
C MET A 251 -45.00 32.41 -31.14
N GLN A 252 -44.67 33.28 -30.19
CA GLN A 252 -45.16 34.67 -30.17
C GLN A 252 -44.69 35.44 -31.41
N ALA A 253 -43.41 35.33 -31.78
CA ALA A 253 -42.87 35.96 -32.99
C ALA A 253 -43.59 35.46 -34.26
N ARG A 254 -43.84 34.14 -34.38
CA ARG A 254 -44.60 33.56 -35.50
C ARG A 254 -46.05 34.05 -35.53
N SER A 255 -46.70 34.22 -34.38
CA SER A 255 -48.04 34.81 -34.32
C SER A 255 -48.00 36.27 -34.79
N LYS A 256 -46.99 37.02 -34.36
CA LYS A 256 -46.84 38.43 -34.73
C LYS A 256 -46.58 38.64 -36.20
N ILE A 257 -45.73 37.80 -36.80
CA ILE A 257 -45.48 37.82 -38.26
C ILE A 257 -46.80 37.60 -39.01
N ARG A 258 -47.60 36.60 -38.63
CA ARG A 258 -48.91 36.35 -39.24
C ARG A 258 -49.88 37.53 -39.12
N GLU A 259 -49.93 38.18 -37.96
CA GLU A 259 -50.72 39.41 -37.79
C GLU A 259 -50.26 40.53 -38.73
N LEU A 260 -48.95 40.75 -38.85
CA LEU A 260 -48.39 41.80 -39.71
C LEU A 260 -48.60 41.50 -41.19
N GLU A 261 -48.42 40.25 -41.62
CA GLU A 261 -48.71 39.81 -42.98
C GLU A 261 -50.18 40.05 -43.36
N ASN A 262 -51.11 39.79 -42.44
CA ASN A 262 -52.53 40.05 -42.67
C ASN A 262 -52.81 41.55 -42.80
N LYS A 263 -52.22 42.39 -41.95
CA LYS A 263 -52.36 43.86 -42.04
C LYS A 263 -51.79 44.42 -43.34
N LEU A 264 -50.65 43.91 -43.79
CA LEU A 264 -50.06 44.27 -45.09
C LEU A 264 -51.01 43.94 -46.24
N LYS A 265 -51.57 42.73 -46.26
CA LYS A 265 -52.54 42.30 -47.26
C LYS A 265 -53.84 43.12 -47.25
N GLU A 266 -54.25 43.66 -46.11
CA GLU A 266 -55.41 44.56 -46.01
C GLU A 266 -55.12 45.96 -46.55
N LEU A 267 -53.90 46.47 -46.32
CA LEU A 267 -53.45 47.75 -46.85
C LEU A 267 -53.29 47.70 -48.37
N ASP A 268 -52.73 46.62 -48.92
CA ASP A 268 -52.58 46.43 -50.38
C ASP A 268 -53.92 46.34 -51.13
N LYS A 269 -55.04 46.11 -50.42
CA LYS A 269 -56.40 46.05 -50.99
C LYS A 269 -57.13 47.39 -50.99
N ARG A 270 -56.58 48.43 -50.35
CA ARG A 270 -57.16 49.78 -50.30
C ARG A 270 -56.54 50.68 -51.35
#